data_AF-A0A963AWP1-F1
#
_entry.id   AF-A0A963AWP1-F1
#
_cell.length_a   1.000
_cell.length_b   1.000
_cell.length_c   1.000
_cell.angle_alpha   90.00
_cell.angle_beta   90.00
_cell.angle_gamma   90.00
#
_symmetry.space_group_name_H-M   'P 1'
#
loop_
_entity.id
_entity.type
_entity.pdbx_description
1 polymer ?
#
loop_
_entity_poly.entity_id
_entity_poly.type
_entity_poly.pdbx_seq_one_letter_code
_entity_poly.pdbx_strand_id
1 'polypeptide(L)'
;MRTIIAGSRHCSGIHRLHAALKECGWVPTVVLSGRAAGADRLGEIWAKSHGVPLELYPANWQEYGKSAGYRRNVQMARKAEALIALWDGSSPGTKHMIQTATENGLKVYVHRIAKWAPPQPVKTYKGL
;
A
#
# COMPACT_ATOMS: atom_id res chain seq x y z
N MET A 1 16.22 5.37 0.79
CA MET A 1 15.78 4.65 -0.41
C MET A 1 14.44 5.18 -0.90
N ARG A 2 14.27 5.34 -2.21
CA ARG A 2 12.99 5.64 -2.87
C ARG A 2 12.07 4.44 -2.69
N THR A 3 11.07 4.58 -1.83
CA THR A 3 10.30 3.45 -1.29
C THR A 3 8.84 3.58 -1.68
N ILE A 4 8.29 2.54 -2.28
CA ILE A 4 6.85 2.39 -2.45
C ILE A 4 6.27 1.98 -1.10
N ILE A 5 5.25 2.70 -0.64
CA ILE A 5 4.40 2.27 0.48
C ILE A 5 3.03 1.96 -0.10
N ALA A 6 2.68 0.67 -0.14
CA ALA A 6 1.44 0.19 -0.75
C ALA A 6 0.87 -0.96 0.07
N GLY A 7 -0.37 -1.36 -0.21
CA GLY A 7 -1.00 -2.39 0.60
C GLY A 7 -2.49 -2.56 0.37
N SER A 8 -3.10 -3.34 1.27
CA SER A 8 -4.52 -3.68 1.18
C SER A 8 -5.37 -2.45 1.45
N ARG A 9 -6.45 -2.26 0.66
CA ARG A 9 -7.26 -1.03 0.67
C ARG A 9 -7.96 -0.72 1.99
N HIS A 10 -8.18 -1.76 2.81
CA HIS A 10 -8.79 -1.65 4.13
C HIS A 10 -7.76 -1.58 5.27
N CYS A 11 -6.47 -1.45 4.96
CA CYS A 11 -5.44 -1.26 5.97
C CYS A 11 -5.63 0.10 6.65
N SER A 12 -6.00 0.09 7.92
CA SER A 12 -6.10 1.28 8.76
C SER A 12 -5.12 1.20 9.93
N GLY A 13 -4.77 2.38 10.46
CA GLY A 13 -3.89 2.51 11.62
C GLY A 13 -2.43 2.73 11.23
N ILE A 14 -1.94 3.96 11.47
CA ILE A 14 -0.56 4.37 11.20
C ILE A 14 0.48 3.51 11.95
N HIS A 15 0.11 2.93 13.10
CA HIS A 15 0.97 2.04 13.89
C HIS A 15 1.49 0.84 13.07
N ARG A 16 0.71 0.32 12.12
CA ARG A 16 1.12 -0.80 11.25
C ARG A 16 2.26 -0.37 10.31
N LEU A 17 2.17 0.85 9.80
CA LEU A 17 3.23 1.41 8.97
C LEU A 17 4.49 1.68 9.81
N HIS A 18 4.35 2.21 11.03
CA HIS A 18 5.49 2.41 11.92
C HIS A 18 6.21 1.10 12.27
N ALA A 19 5.46 0.03 12.57
CA ALA A 19 6.05 -1.30 12.80
C ALA A 19 6.83 -1.78 11.57
N ALA A 20 6.21 -1.67 10.37
CA ALA A 20 6.87 -2.05 9.13
C ALA A 20 8.15 -1.24 8.85
N LEU A 21 8.13 0.08 9.08
CA LEU A 21 9.29 0.95 8.91
C LEU A 21 10.43 0.59 9.87
N LYS A 22 10.11 0.22 11.11
CA LYS A 22 11.10 -0.22 12.10
C LYS A 22 11.79 -1.52 11.70
N GLU A 23 11.05 -2.44 11.09
CA GLU A 23 11.52 -3.80 10.78
C GLU A 23 12.11 -3.94 9.37
N CYS A 24 11.77 -3.06 8.42
CA CYS A 24 12.19 -3.23 7.03
C CYS A 24 13.71 -3.16 6.83
N GLY A 25 14.43 -2.46 7.72
CA GLY A 25 15.89 -2.35 7.65
C GLY A 25 16.35 -1.39 6.54
N TRP A 26 15.56 -0.37 6.23
CA TRP A 26 15.97 0.82 5.48
C TRP A 26 15.13 2.02 5.87
N VAL A 27 15.60 3.22 5.53
CA VAL A 27 14.86 4.46 5.74
C VAL A 27 14.38 4.99 4.38
N PRO A 28 13.06 5.23 4.20
CA PRO A 28 12.56 5.92 3.03
C PRO A 28 13.13 7.34 2.92
N THR A 29 13.68 7.67 1.75
CA THR A 29 14.17 9.03 1.44
C THR A 29 13.26 9.75 0.44
N VAL A 30 12.41 9.00 -0.25
CA VAL A 30 11.27 9.46 -1.06
C VAL A 30 10.18 8.39 -0.91
N VAL A 31 8.93 8.79 -0.77
CA VAL A 31 7.77 7.87 -0.79
C VAL A 31 7.07 7.93 -2.14
N LEU A 32 6.83 6.78 -2.75
CA LEU A 32 6.01 6.64 -3.94
C LEU A 32 4.64 6.07 -3.53
N SER A 33 3.56 6.79 -3.87
CA SER A 33 2.17 6.41 -3.54
C SER A 33 1.33 6.25 -4.80
N GLY A 34 0.46 5.24 -4.81
CA GLY A 34 -0.56 5.05 -5.83
C GLY A 34 -1.84 5.84 -5.67
N ARG A 35 -1.94 6.64 -4.60
CA ARG A 35 -3.16 7.32 -4.18
C ARG A 35 -4.35 6.38 -3.96
N ALA A 36 -4.10 5.12 -3.61
CA ALA A 36 -5.15 4.20 -3.19
C ALA A 36 -5.56 4.47 -1.73
N ALA A 37 -6.75 4.00 -1.35
CA ALA A 37 -7.12 3.95 0.07
C ALA A 37 -6.22 2.97 0.84
N GLY A 38 -6.15 3.16 2.16
CA GLY A 38 -5.41 2.28 3.06
C GLY A 38 -3.92 2.61 3.11
N ALA A 39 -3.06 1.64 2.81
CA ALA A 39 -1.62 1.75 3.01
C ALA A 39 -0.96 2.90 2.23
N ASP A 40 -1.33 3.14 0.97
CA ASP A 40 -0.83 4.26 0.19
C ASP A 40 -1.11 5.60 0.92
N ARG A 41 -2.32 5.76 1.46
CA ARG A 41 -2.68 6.95 2.25
C ARG A 41 -1.88 7.07 3.55
N LEU A 42 -1.61 5.95 4.23
CA LEU A 42 -0.74 5.94 5.41
C LEU A 42 0.69 6.39 5.06
N GLY A 43 1.21 5.93 3.92
CA GLY A 43 2.51 6.34 3.39
C GLY A 43 2.57 7.84 3.08
N GLU A 44 1.52 8.38 2.45
CA GLU A 44 1.41 9.83 2.19
C GLU A 44 1.40 10.67 3.48
N ILE A 45 0.66 10.22 4.50
CA ILE A 45 0.58 10.90 5.80
C ILE A 45 1.94 10.87 6.47
N TRP A 46 2.57 9.70 6.53
CA TRP A 46 3.89 9.53 7.13
C TRP A 46 4.95 10.39 6.42
N ALA A 47 4.97 10.41 5.09
CA ALA A 47 5.93 11.19 4.33
C ALA A 47 5.80 12.68 4.65
N LYS A 48 4.56 13.21 4.64
CA LYS A 48 4.27 14.61 4.96
C LYS A 48 4.68 14.96 6.39
N SER A 49 4.37 14.10 7.38
CA SER A 49 4.68 14.40 8.78
C SER A 49 6.18 14.36 9.09
N HIS A 50 6.99 13.72 8.25
CA HIS A 50 8.45 13.59 8.43
C HIS A 50 9.25 14.44 7.44
N GLY A 51 8.60 15.29 6.63
CA GLY A 51 9.30 16.11 5.61
C GLY A 51 9.96 15.28 4.50
N VAL A 52 9.52 14.04 4.29
CA VAL A 52 10.04 13.15 3.25
C VAL A 52 9.32 13.46 1.93
N PRO A 53 10.05 13.68 0.82
CA PRO A 53 9.45 13.91 -0.50
C PRO A 53 8.46 12.82 -0.92
N LEU A 54 7.40 13.24 -1.60
CA LEU A 54 6.28 12.38 -1.99
C LEU A 54 6.06 12.46 -3.49
N GLU A 55 6.07 11.32 -4.17
CA GLU A 55 5.74 11.18 -5.59
C GLU A 55 4.43 10.40 -5.74
N LEU A 56 3.51 10.95 -6.54
CA LEU A 56 2.14 10.46 -6.62
C LEU A 56 1.86 9.86 -8.00
N TYR A 57 1.32 8.65 -8.00
CA TYR A 57 1.00 7.87 -9.19
C TYR A 57 -0.47 7.43 -9.15
N PRO A 58 -1.44 8.33 -9.40
CA PRO A 58 -2.84 7.94 -9.52
C PRO A 58 -3.03 6.97 -10.69
N ALA A 59 -3.92 5.98 -10.54
CA ALA A 59 -4.26 5.08 -11.63
C ALA A 59 -5.20 5.78 -12.64
N ASN A 60 -4.87 5.72 -13.94
CA ASN A 60 -5.73 6.26 -14.99
C ASN A 60 -6.87 5.29 -15.35
N TRP A 61 -7.92 5.28 -14.52
CA TRP A 61 -9.08 4.40 -14.70
C TRP A 61 -9.89 4.72 -15.96
N GLN A 62 -9.93 6.00 -16.36
CA GLN A 62 -10.66 6.44 -17.55
C GLN A 62 -10.08 5.83 -18.83
N GLU A 63 -8.74 5.78 -18.93
CA GLU A 63 -8.06 5.27 -20.11
C GLU A 63 -7.91 3.74 -20.10
N TYR A 64 -7.55 3.15 -18.96
CA TYR A 64 -7.11 1.75 -18.91
C TYR A 64 -8.05 0.79 -18.16
N GLY A 65 -9.18 1.30 -17.66
CA GLY A 65 -10.18 0.53 -16.92
C GLY A 65 -9.54 -0.30 -15.80
N LYS A 66 -9.94 -1.57 -15.68
CA LYS A 66 -9.46 -2.48 -14.63
C LYS A 66 -7.93 -2.65 -14.59
N SER A 67 -7.23 -2.46 -15.71
CA SER A 67 -5.77 -2.61 -15.78
C SER A 67 -4.99 -1.39 -15.27
N ALA A 68 -5.66 -0.25 -15.05
CA ALA A 68 -5.03 1.00 -14.64
C ALA A 68 -4.17 0.84 -13.37
N GLY A 69 -4.67 0.10 -12.38
CA GLY A 69 -3.96 -0.16 -11.13
C GLY A 69 -2.65 -0.93 -11.34
N TYR A 70 -2.67 -1.96 -12.20
CA TYR A 70 -1.49 -2.77 -12.49
C TYR A 70 -0.45 -1.99 -13.29
N ARG A 71 -0.88 -1.21 -14.29
CA ARG A 71 0.02 -0.34 -15.06
C ARG A 71 0.73 0.67 -14.17
N ARG A 72 -0.01 1.30 -13.26
CA ARG A 72 0.54 2.19 -12.25
C ARG A 72 1.55 1.50 -11.34
N ASN A 73 1.27 0.27 -10.87
CA ASN A 73 2.21 -0.50 -10.06
C ASN A 73 3.55 -0.70 -10.79
N VAL A 74 3.51 -1.02 -12.08
CA VAL A 74 4.71 -1.15 -12.92
C VAL A 74 5.46 0.19 -13.05
N GLN A 75 4.74 1.30 -13.24
CA GLN A 75 5.36 2.63 -13.29
C GLN A 75 6.11 2.99 -12.00
N MET A 76 5.51 2.73 -10.84
CA MET A 76 6.16 2.97 -9.56
C MET A 76 7.37 2.05 -9.35
N ALA A 77 7.26 0.75 -9.68
CA ALA A 77 8.35 -0.22 -9.51
C ALA A 77 9.60 0.21 -10.30
N ARG A 78 9.45 0.73 -11.52
CA ARG A 78 10.56 1.24 -12.34
C ARG A 78 11.27 2.47 -11.76
N LYS A 79 10.68 3.14 -10.77
CA LYS A 79 11.18 4.40 -10.19
C LYS A 79 11.59 4.26 -8.73
N ALA A 80 11.41 3.08 -8.13
CA ALA A 80 11.69 2.80 -6.74
C ALA A 80 12.86 1.84 -6.57
N GLU A 81 13.43 1.86 -5.38
CA GLU A 81 14.52 0.97 -4.95
C GLU A 81 13.99 -0.08 -3.96
N ALA A 82 12.86 0.20 -3.31
CA ALA A 82 12.27 -0.67 -2.29
C ALA A 82 10.74 -0.61 -2.24
N LEU A 83 10.12 -1.65 -1.68
CA LEU A 83 8.70 -1.77 -1.40
C LEU A 83 8.48 -2.16 0.07
N ILE A 84 7.64 -1.39 0.76
CA ILE A 84 6.99 -1.80 2.01
C ILE A 84 5.52 -2.11 1.68
N ALA A 85 5.15 -3.38 1.82
CA ALA A 85 3.80 -3.86 1.53
C ALA A 85 3.04 -4.21 2.82
N LEU A 86 1.97 -3.47 3.13
CA LEU A 86 1.04 -3.83 4.21
C LEU A 86 -0.04 -4.76 3.66
N TRP A 87 0.11 -6.07 3.86
CA TRP A 87 -0.66 -7.07 3.12
C TRP A 87 -1.48 -8.00 4.01
N ASP A 88 -2.77 -8.10 3.71
CA ASP A 88 -3.71 -9.02 4.36
C ASP A 88 -3.59 -10.48 3.88
N GLY A 89 -2.70 -10.74 2.92
CA GLY A 89 -2.52 -12.05 2.30
C GLY A 89 -3.49 -12.40 1.18
N SER A 90 -4.43 -11.51 0.86
CA SER A 90 -5.51 -11.78 -0.10
C SER A 90 -5.71 -10.68 -1.16
N SER A 91 -5.32 -9.44 -0.89
CA SER A 91 -5.50 -8.32 -1.83
C SER A 91 -4.78 -8.57 -3.17
N PRO A 92 -5.51 -8.70 -4.30
CA PRO A 92 -4.90 -8.97 -5.61
C PRO A 92 -3.99 -7.84 -6.07
N GLY A 93 -4.38 -6.59 -5.81
CA GLY A 93 -3.58 -5.41 -6.15
C GLY A 93 -2.26 -5.35 -5.39
N THR A 94 -2.27 -5.70 -4.09
CA THR A 94 -1.04 -5.78 -3.29
C THR A 94 -0.17 -6.95 -3.72
N LYS A 95 -0.76 -8.13 -3.99
CA LYS A 95 -0.02 -9.28 -4.53
C LYS A 95 0.70 -8.91 -5.83
N HIS A 96 0.00 -8.24 -6.75
CA HIS A 96 0.62 -7.75 -7.98
C HIS A 96 1.75 -6.77 -7.71
N MET A 97 1.58 -5.81 -6.78
CA MET A 97 2.65 -4.86 -6.45
C MET A 97 3.90 -5.57 -5.90
N ILE A 98 3.72 -6.56 -5.01
CA ILE A 98 4.81 -7.38 -4.46
C ILE A 98 5.54 -8.10 -5.59
N GLN A 99 4.80 -8.80 -6.46
CA GLN A 99 5.37 -9.54 -7.58
C GLN A 99 6.16 -8.61 -8.51
N THR A 100 5.55 -7.50 -8.94
CA THR A 100 6.20 -6.52 -9.83
C THR A 100 7.46 -5.94 -9.19
N ALA A 101 7.45 -5.63 -7.89
CA ALA A 101 8.62 -5.12 -7.19
C ALA A 101 9.75 -6.16 -7.16
N THR A 102 9.44 -7.42 -6.84
CA THR A 102 10.42 -8.52 -6.86
C THR A 102 11.01 -8.72 -8.25
N GLU A 103 10.18 -8.73 -9.30
CA GLU A 103 10.63 -8.87 -10.70
C GLU A 103 11.52 -7.70 -11.17
N ASN A 104 11.33 -6.51 -10.61
CA ASN A 104 12.16 -5.34 -10.88
C ASN A 104 13.39 -5.25 -9.96
N GLY A 105 13.66 -6.26 -9.12
CA GLY A 105 14.84 -6.32 -8.26
C GLY A 105 14.80 -5.37 -7.05
N LEU A 106 13.61 -4.90 -6.65
CA LEU A 106 13.48 -4.02 -5.48
C LEU A 106 13.71 -4.80 -4.18
N LYS A 107 14.20 -4.11 -3.15
CA LYS A 107 14.16 -4.64 -1.78
C LYS A 107 12.71 -4.67 -1.30
N VAL A 108 12.17 -5.85 -0.99
CA VAL A 108 10.77 -6.03 -0.60
C VAL A 108 10.66 -6.43 0.86
N TYR A 109 9.83 -5.71 1.62
CA TYR A 109 9.41 -6.08 2.97
C TYR A 109 7.89 -6.15 3.02
N VAL A 110 7.36 -7.27 3.51
CA VAL A 110 5.92 -7.53 3.60
C VAL A 110 5.52 -7.59 5.07
N HIS A 111 4.78 -6.59 5.52
CA HIS A 111 4.17 -6.59 6.85
C HIS A 111 2.79 -7.23 6.77
N ARG A 112 2.61 -8.37 7.43
CA ARG A 112 1.33 -9.08 7.47
C ARG A 112 0.37 -8.33 8.38
N ILE A 113 -0.84 -8.08 7.87
CA ILE A 113 -1.94 -7.49 8.65
C ILE A 113 -3.11 -8.46 8.71
N ALA A 114 -3.99 -8.29 9.70
CA ALA A 114 -5.21 -9.07 9.79
C ALA A 114 -6.08 -8.82 8.54
N LYS A 115 -6.73 -9.88 8.06
CA LYS A 115 -7.71 -9.76 6.99
C LYS A 115 -8.86 -8.88 7.48
N TRP A 116 -9.23 -7.88 6.69
CA TRP A 116 -10.39 -7.08 6.99
C TRP A 116 -11.64 -7.95 6.93
N ALA A 117 -12.44 -7.90 8.00
CA ALA A 117 -13.78 -8.45 8.05
C ALA A 117 -14.76 -7.28 8.14
N PRO A 118 -15.83 -7.24 7.33
CA PRO A 118 -16.88 -6.26 7.51
C PRO A 118 -17.50 -6.42 8.91
N PRO A 119 -17.91 -5.31 9.56
CA PRO A 119 -18.72 -5.42 10.76
C PRO A 119 -19.96 -6.26 10.46
N GLN A 120 -20.25 -7.23 11.32
CA GLN A 120 -21.44 -8.06 11.18
C GLN A 120 -22.68 -7.16 11.30
N PRO A 121 -23.72 -7.36 10.48
CA PRO A 121 -24.96 -6.60 10.63
C PRO A 121 -25.49 -6.82 12.05
N VAL A 122 -25.82 -5.72 12.74
CA VAL A 122 -26.44 -5.78 14.06
C VAL A 122 -27.76 -6.49 13.89
N LYS A 123 -27.97 -7.61 14.60
CA LYS A 123 -29.26 -8.30 14.62
C LYS A 123 -30.29 -7.32 15.20
N THR A 124 -31.12 -6.73 14.35
CA THR A 124 -32.32 -6.04 14.81
C THR A 124 -33.29 -7.13 15.27
N TYR A 125 -33.37 -7.32 16.59
CA TYR A 125 -34.48 -8.06 17.18
C TYR A 125 -35.74 -7.26 16.87
N LYS A 126 -36.53 -7.72 15.89
CA LYS A 126 -37.90 -7.24 15.74
C LYS A 126 -38.63 -7.65 17.02
N GLY A 127 -39.09 -6.64 17.76
CA GLY A 127 -39.79 -6.79 19.02
C GLY A 127 -41.00 -7.70 18.89
N LEU A 128 -41.25 -8.40 20.00
CA LEU A 128 -42.49 -9.08 20.36
C LEU A 128 -43.70 -8.13 20.29
#